data_AF-A0A127T353-F1
#
_entry.id   AF-A0A127T353-F1
#
_cell.length_a   1.000
_cell.length_b   1.000
_cell.length_c   1.000
_cell.angle_alpha   90.00
_cell.angle_beta   90.00
_cell.angle_gamma   90.00
#
_symmetry.space_group_name_H-M   'P 1'
#
loop_
_entity.id
_entity.type
_entity.pdbx_description
1 polymer ?
#
loop_
_entity_poly.entity_id
_entity_poly.type
_entity_poly.pdbx_seq_one_letter_code
_entity_poly.pdbx_strand_id
1 'polypeptide(L)'
;LSVGADNIASNADRSQGTSRTIALGIVEQLGAAKSGKHAGQRAGKLFESAVADFIADTFPHLQRLRPGNWRVANFGSSRREYQLSRFVPYTHLASLASAIEHDSSLSTILGNSYEISPDIVVLRHPESDPTINRDQQIVDDKYATLSPIRERFQTEEIVHAVISCKWTLRSDRAQNARAEALNLIRNRKGRTPHISVVTAEP
;
A
#
# COMPACT_ATOMS: atom_id res chain seq x y z
N LEU A 1 -9.75 -15.63 -9.29
CA LEU A 1 -9.63 -15.75 -10.76
C LEU A 1 -10.62 -16.81 -11.25
N SER A 2 -11.44 -16.52 -12.26
CA SER A 2 -12.40 -17.49 -12.83
C SER A 2 -12.55 -17.32 -14.34
N VAL A 3 -13.14 -18.32 -15.00
CA VAL A 3 -13.51 -18.29 -16.42
C VAL A 3 -15.02 -18.35 -16.59
N GLY A 4 -15.57 -17.39 -17.33
CA GLY A 4 -16.99 -17.32 -17.68
C GLY A 4 -17.41 -18.37 -18.71
N ALA A 5 -18.71 -18.47 -18.96
CA ALA A 5 -19.27 -19.41 -19.94
C ALA A 5 -18.82 -19.14 -21.40
N ASP A 6 -18.36 -17.91 -21.68
CA ASP A 6 -17.79 -17.48 -22.95
C ASP A 6 -16.30 -17.82 -23.12
N ASN A 7 -15.73 -18.62 -22.20
CA ASN A 7 -14.29 -18.91 -22.10
C ASN A 7 -13.43 -17.65 -21.97
N ILE A 8 -13.97 -16.58 -21.40
CA ILE A 8 -13.22 -15.35 -21.11
C ILE A 8 -12.88 -15.31 -19.62
N ALA A 9 -11.59 -15.19 -19.32
CA ALA A 9 -11.10 -15.07 -17.96
C ALA A 9 -11.54 -13.73 -17.32
N SER A 10 -11.78 -13.75 -16.01
CA SER A 10 -12.31 -12.62 -15.25
C SER A 10 -11.42 -11.37 -15.24
N ASN A 11 -10.12 -11.50 -15.53
CA ASN A 11 -9.13 -10.43 -15.66
C ASN A 11 -8.85 -10.02 -17.12
N ALA A 12 -9.46 -10.67 -18.12
CA ALA A 12 -9.23 -10.33 -19.52
C ALA A 12 -10.04 -9.12 -19.99
N ASP A 13 -9.46 -8.38 -20.93
CA ASP A 13 -10.19 -7.45 -21.81
C ASP A 13 -10.92 -8.24 -22.90
N ARG A 14 -12.25 -8.24 -22.85
CA ARG A 14 -13.12 -8.95 -23.79
C ARG A 14 -12.94 -8.49 -25.25
N SER A 15 -12.59 -7.23 -25.46
CA SER A 15 -12.40 -6.66 -26.80
C SER A 15 -11.02 -6.95 -27.41
N GLN A 16 -10.06 -7.43 -26.61
CA GLN A 16 -8.70 -7.64 -27.08
C GLN A 16 -8.36 -9.14 -27.19
N GLY A 17 -8.05 -9.59 -28.41
CA GLY A 17 -7.73 -10.99 -28.67
C GLY A 17 -6.53 -11.51 -27.85
N THR A 18 -5.46 -10.73 -27.76
CA THR A 18 -4.25 -11.08 -27.01
C THR A 18 -4.51 -11.26 -25.52
N SER A 19 -5.17 -10.28 -24.87
CA SER A 19 -5.58 -10.36 -23.46
C SER A 19 -6.38 -11.63 -23.15
N ARG A 20 -7.35 -11.99 -24.01
CA ARG A 20 -8.15 -13.20 -23.85
C ARG A 20 -7.29 -14.47 -23.87
N THR A 21 -6.37 -14.57 -24.83
CA THR A 21 -5.52 -15.75 -25.00
C THR A 21 -4.56 -15.92 -23.82
N ILE A 22 -3.88 -14.83 -23.40
CA ILE A 22 -2.94 -14.88 -22.27
C ILE A 22 -3.67 -15.23 -20.98
N ALA A 23 -4.78 -14.55 -20.70
CA ALA A 23 -5.54 -14.78 -19.47
C ALA A 23 -6.11 -16.19 -19.38
N LEU A 24 -6.58 -16.75 -20.50
CA LEU A 24 -7.05 -18.13 -20.53
C LEU A 24 -5.92 -19.11 -20.23
N GLY A 25 -4.74 -18.93 -20.84
CA GLY A 25 -3.56 -19.76 -20.54
C GLY A 25 -3.13 -19.70 -19.07
N ILE A 26 -3.20 -18.52 -18.44
CA ILE A 26 -2.94 -18.37 -17.00
C ILE A 26 -3.95 -19.16 -16.15
N VAL A 27 -5.25 -19.07 -16.48
CA VAL A 27 -6.30 -19.83 -15.77
C VAL A 27 -6.06 -21.33 -15.89
N GLU A 28 -5.77 -21.81 -17.10
CA GLU A 28 -5.53 -23.24 -17.37
C GLU A 28 -4.35 -23.76 -16.55
N GLN A 29 -3.25 -23.02 -16.48
CA GLN A 29 -2.07 -23.40 -15.68
C GLN A 29 -2.33 -23.36 -14.17
N LEU A 30 -3.15 -22.41 -13.70
CA LEU A 30 -3.51 -22.29 -12.29
C LEU A 30 -4.65 -23.24 -11.86
N GLY A 31 -5.25 -23.97 -12.81
CA GLY A 31 -6.41 -24.83 -12.52
C GLY A 31 -7.62 -24.06 -11.99
N ALA A 32 -7.79 -22.80 -12.40
CA ALA A 32 -8.83 -21.94 -11.85
C ALA A 32 -10.25 -22.44 -12.21
N ALA A 33 -11.17 -22.31 -11.25
CA ALA A 33 -12.53 -22.81 -11.41
C ALA A 33 -13.29 -22.08 -12.53
N LYS A 34 -14.10 -22.85 -13.27
CA LYS A 34 -15.12 -22.31 -14.18
C LYS A 34 -16.28 -21.78 -13.34
N SER A 35 -16.35 -20.46 -13.18
CA SER A 35 -17.41 -19.79 -12.43
C SER A 35 -17.72 -18.43 -13.04
N GLY A 36 -18.92 -17.92 -12.79
CA GLY A 36 -19.35 -16.62 -13.30
C GLY A 36 -18.40 -15.49 -12.88
N LYS A 37 -18.29 -14.46 -13.73
CA LYS A 37 -17.45 -13.29 -13.47
C LYS A 37 -18.01 -12.51 -12.27
N HIS A 38 -17.18 -12.26 -11.26
CA HIS A 38 -17.53 -11.33 -10.19
C HIS A 38 -17.64 -9.89 -10.72
N ALA A 39 -18.48 -9.07 -10.09
CA ALA A 39 -18.49 -7.63 -10.34
C ALA A 39 -17.08 -7.04 -10.09
N GLY A 40 -16.65 -6.09 -10.91
CA GLY A 40 -15.28 -5.55 -10.89
C GLY A 40 -14.85 -5.01 -9.51
N GLN A 41 -15.76 -4.37 -8.76
CA GLN A 41 -15.49 -3.90 -7.41
C GLN A 41 -15.22 -5.05 -6.42
N ARG A 42 -15.93 -6.17 -6.56
CA ARG A 42 -15.71 -7.35 -5.71
C ARG A 42 -14.40 -8.04 -6.07
N ALA A 43 -14.05 -8.10 -7.36
CA ALA A 43 -12.77 -8.65 -7.80
C ALA A 43 -11.58 -7.84 -7.29
N GLY A 44 -11.66 -6.50 -7.33
CA GLY A 44 -10.64 -5.61 -6.76
C GLY A 44 -10.40 -5.86 -5.27
N LYS A 45 -11.46 -5.84 -4.46
CA LYS A 45 -11.35 -6.10 -3.01
C LYS A 45 -10.80 -7.49 -2.67
N LEU A 46 -11.23 -8.52 -3.40
CA LEU A 46 -10.71 -9.88 -3.20
C LEU A 46 -9.22 -9.95 -3.57
N PHE A 47 -8.81 -9.23 -4.61
CA PHE A 47 -7.41 -9.14 -5.01
C PHE A 47 -6.56 -8.41 -3.97
N GLU A 48 -7.03 -7.27 -3.46
CA GLU A 48 -6.38 -6.54 -2.36
C GLU A 48 -6.21 -7.43 -1.12
N SER A 49 -7.26 -8.17 -0.72
CA SER A 49 -7.17 -9.12 0.39
C SER A 49 -6.12 -10.19 0.12
N ALA A 50 -6.17 -10.85 -1.03
CA ALA A 50 -5.24 -11.92 -1.37
C ALA A 50 -3.77 -11.44 -1.40
N VAL A 51 -3.51 -10.23 -1.89
CA VAL A 51 -2.18 -9.63 -1.88
C VAL A 51 -1.75 -9.28 -0.44
N ALA A 52 -2.64 -8.73 0.38
CA ALA A 52 -2.35 -8.40 1.77
C ALA A 52 -2.02 -9.66 2.58
N ASP A 53 -2.83 -10.72 2.43
CA ASP A 53 -2.65 -12.01 3.09
C ASP A 53 -1.33 -12.64 2.67
N PHE A 54 -1.02 -12.66 1.36
CA PHE A 54 0.27 -13.15 0.88
C PHE A 54 1.47 -12.43 1.51
N ILE A 55 1.42 -11.10 1.62
CA ILE A 55 2.52 -10.33 2.23
C ILE A 55 2.59 -10.59 3.73
N ALA A 56 1.45 -10.64 4.42
CA ALA A 56 1.38 -10.92 5.85
C ALA A 56 1.90 -12.32 6.19
N ASP A 57 1.66 -13.30 5.32
CA ASP A 57 2.09 -14.68 5.52
C ASP A 57 3.56 -14.88 5.13
N THR A 58 4.08 -14.16 4.13
CA THR A 58 5.45 -14.40 3.61
C THR A 58 6.51 -13.48 4.18
N PHE A 59 6.24 -12.18 4.32
CA PHE A 59 7.24 -11.19 4.69
C PHE A 59 7.83 -11.41 6.10
N PRO A 60 7.05 -11.80 7.13
CA PRO A 60 7.60 -12.08 8.45
C PRO A 60 8.66 -13.18 8.46
N HIS A 61 8.63 -14.15 7.53
CA HIS A 61 9.66 -15.19 7.44
C HIS A 61 11.04 -14.67 7.03
N LEU A 62 11.14 -13.42 6.58
CA LEU A 62 12.41 -12.79 6.15
C LEU A 62 13.14 -12.06 7.29
N GLN A 63 12.79 -12.29 8.56
CA GLN A 63 13.40 -11.59 9.72
C GLN A 63 14.94 -11.63 9.73
N ARG A 64 15.57 -12.69 9.22
CA ARG A 64 17.04 -12.79 9.18
C ARG A 64 17.68 -11.79 8.22
N LEU A 65 16.98 -11.43 7.13
CA LEU A 65 17.42 -10.44 6.16
C LEU A 65 16.93 -9.04 6.50
N ARG A 66 15.76 -8.96 7.13
CA ARG A 66 15.06 -7.71 7.43
C ARG A 66 14.39 -7.76 8.80
N PRO A 67 15.17 -7.68 9.90
CA PRO A 67 14.61 -7.75 11.24
C PRO A 67 13.74 -6.53 11.55
N GLY A 68 12.66 -6.78 12.30
CA GLY A 68 11.78 -5.76 12.84
C GLY A 68 10.43 -6.33 13.24
N ASN A 69 9.64 -5.54 13.95
CA ASN A 69 8.23 -5.87 14.17
C ASN A 69 7.40 -5.24 13.04
N TRP A 70 6.80 -6.10 12.22
CA TRP A 70 6.12 -5.71 10.98
C TRP A 70 4.62 -5.94 11.07
N ARG A 71 3.86 -5.04 10.45
CA ARG A 71 2.41 -5.16 10.31
C ARG A 71 1.99 -4.86 8.88
N VAL A 72 1.06 -5.65 8.35
CA VAL A 72 0.42 -5.39 7.05
C VAL A 72 -0.98 -4.84 7.32
N ALA A 73 -1.30 -3.72 6.68
CA ALA A 73 -2.60 -3.07 6.79
C ALA A 73 -3.26 -3.00 5.41
N ASN A 74 -4.47 -3.55 5.29
CA ASN A 74 -5.31 -3.38 4.11
C ASN A 74 -6.30 -2.23 4.33
N PHE A 75 -6.21 -1.23 3.48
CA PHE A 75 -6.97 0.01 3.53
C PHE A 75 -8.03 0.13 2.42
N GLY A 76 -7.98 -0.74 1.40
CA GLY A 76 -8.70 -0.71 0.11
C GLY A 76 -10.25 -0.76 0.12
N SER A 77 -10.86 -0.51 1.27
CA SER A 77 -12.32 -0.31 1.39
C SER A 77 -12.73 0.84 2.30
N SER A 78 -11.78 1.45 3.00
CA SER A 78 -12.04 2.52 3.96
C SER A 78 -11.71 3.87 3.35
N ARG A 79 -12.73 4.61 2.90
CA ARG A 79 -12.62 6.02 2.45
C ARG A 79 -12.33 6.99 3.59
N ARG A 80 -11.57 6.58 4.62
CA ARG A 80 -11.14 7.55 5.62
C ARG A 80 -10.03 8.34 4.95
N GLU A 81 -10.26 9.61 4.72
CA GLU A 81 -9.24 10.51 4.21
C GLU A 81 -8.03 10.50 5.16
N TYR A 82 -6.82 10.75 4.63
CA TYR A 82 -5.59 10.91 5.40
C TYR A 82 -5.10 9.70 6.20
N GLN A 83 -5.30 8.47 5.73
CA GLN A 83 -4.91 7.27 6.51
C GLN A 83 -3.42 7.18 6.82
N LEU A 84 -2.58 7.65 5.89
CA LEU A 84 -1.13 7.69 6.09
C LEU A 84 -0.68 8.75 7.11
N SER A 85 -1.53 9.74 7.43
CA SER A 85 -1.20 10.77 8.42
C SER A 85 -1.03 10.24 9.85
N ARG A 86 -1.32 8.96 10.08
CA ARG A 86 -1.08 8.27 11.34
C ARG A 86 0.31 7.67 11.43
N PHE A 87 1.10 7.73 10.37
CA PHE A 87 2.37 7.00 10.27
C PHE A 87 3.50 7.93 9.83
N VAL A 88 4.72 7.66 10.30
CA VAL A 88 5.92 8.32 9.80
C VAL A 88 6.22 7.75 8.40
N PRO A 89 6.53 8.57 7.38
CA PRO A 89 6.93 9.98 7.44
C PRO A 89 5.82 11.00 7.12
N TYR A 90 4.55 10.62 7.22
CA TYR A 90 3.41 11.38 6.74
C TYR A 90 2.57 12.03 7.85
N THR A 91 3.01 11.96 9.12
CA THR A 91 2.22 12.47 10.27
C THR A 91 1.77 13.93 10.16
N HIS A 92 2.61 14.77 9.55
CA HIS A 92 2.31 16.18 9.29
C HIS A 92 1.10 16.42 8.35
N LEU A 93 0.66 15.40 7.59
CA LEU A 93 -0.51 15.53 6.73
C LEU A 93 -1.81 15.71 7.52
N ALA A 94 -1.87 15.26 8.78
CA ALA A 94 -3.02 15.51 9.65
C ALA A 94 -3.15 17.00 9.99
N SER A 95 -2.03 17.66 10.28
CA SER A 95 -2.01 19.11 10.52
C SER A 95 -2.35 19.89 9.25
N LEU A 96 -1.89 19.41 8.08
CA LEU A 96 -2.22 20.02 6.79
C LEU A 96 -3.73 19.88 6.50
N ALA A 97 -4.32 18.70 6.73
CA ALA A 97 -5.75 18.46 6.59
C ALA A 97 -6.56 19.45 7.43
N SER A 98 -6.22 19.56 8.72
CA SER A 98 -6.88 20.50 9.63
C SER A 98 -6.73 21.94 9.16
N ALA A 99 -5.55 22.38 8.71
CA ALA A 99 -5.37 23.74 8.19
C ALA A 99 -6.26 24.03 6.96
N ILE A 100 -6.45 23.05 6.08
CA ILE A 100 -7.28 23.18 4.88
C ILE A 100 -8.78 23.23 5.22
N GLU A 101 -9.22 22.44 6.20
CA GLU A 101 -10.61 22.49 6.69
C GLU A 101 -10.99 23.88 7.24
N HIS A 102 -10.01 24.60 7.80
CA HIS A 102 -10.23 25.92 8.39
C HIS A 102 -10.05 27.09 7.39
N ASP A 103 -9.49 26.84 6.20
CA ASP A 103 -9.26 27.86 5.18
C ASP A 103 -9.57 27.35 3.77
N SER A 104 -10.74 27.74 3.25
CA SER A 104 -11.20 27.37 1.90
C SER A 104 -10.29 27.87 0.77
N SER A 105 -9.49 28.91 1.00
CA SER A 105 -8.53 29.40 0.01
C SER A 105 -7.38 28.40 -0.19
N LEU A 106 -6.94 27.73 0.88
CA LEU A 106 -5.91 26.69 0.82
C LEU A 106 -6.41 25.45 0.06
N SER A 107 -7.68 25.08 0.23
CA SER A 107 -8.30 23.99 -0.53
C SER A 107 -8.22 24.23 -2.05
N THR A 108 -8.46 25.47 -2.48
CA THR A 108 -8.45 25.85 -3.90
C THR A 108 -7.04 25.80 -4.50
N ILE A 109 -6.01 26.14 -3.72
CA ILE A 109 -4.61 26.19 -4.17
C ILE A 109 -3.95 24.80 -4.12
N LEU A 110 -4.21 24.02 -3.08
CA LEU A 110 -3.56 22.73 -2.84
C LEU A 110 -4.28 21.56 -3.51
N GLY A 111 -5.58 21.72 -3.81
CA GLY A 111 -6.45 20.68 -4.36
C GLY A 111 -6.43 19.40 -3.51
N ASN A 112 -6.64 18.23 -4.12
CA ASN A 112 -6.56 16.93 -3.41
C ASN A 112 -5.14 16.34 -3.44
N SER A 113 -4.10 17.16 -3.68
CA SER A 113 -2.75 16.67 -3.96
C SER A 113 -2.03 16.05 -2.74
N TYR A 114 -2.65 16.09 -1.57
CA TYR A 114 -2.19 15.49 -0.32
C TYR A 114 -3.00 14.25 0.07
N GLU A 115 -4.12 13.96 -0.61
CA GLU A 115 -4.90 12.75 -0.38
C GLU A 115 -4.12 11.56 -0.94
N ILE A 116 -3.71 10.68 -0.04
CA ILE A 116 -3.04 9.44 -0.39
C ILE A 116 -3.86 8.31 0.22
N SER A 117 -4.53 7.55 -0.65
CA SER A 117 -5.34 6.40 -0.29
C SER A 117 -4.63 5.12 -0.76
N PRO A 118 -3.70 4.57 0.02
CA PRO A 118 -3.04 3.32 -0.33
C PRO A 118 -4.01 2.14 -0.27
N ASP A 119 -3.81 1.11 -1.09
CA ASP A 119 -4.59 -0.13 -0.97
C ASP A 119 -4.04 -0.99 0.18
N ILE A 120 -2.72 -1.23 0.17
CA ILE A 120 -2.01 -1.99 1.21
C ILE A 120 -0.80 -1.20 1.69
N VAL A 121 -0.55 -1.23 2.99
CA VAL A 121 0.63 -0.62 3.61
C VAL A 121 1.36 -1.64 4.47
N VAL A 122 2.67 -1.71 4.32
CA VAL A 122 3.56 -2.46 5.21
C VAL A 122 4.18 -1.47 6.18
N LEU A 123 4.02 -1.73 7.46
CA LEU A 123 4.38 -0.87 8.57
C LEU A 123 5.44 -1.56 9.43
N ARG A 124 6.29 -0.75 10.04
CA ARG A 124 7.28 -1.19 11.03
C ARG A 124 7.05 -0.46 12.35
N HIS A 125 6.97 -1.21 13.43
CA HIS A 125 6.96 -0.60 14.77
C HIS A 125 8.35 -0.03 15.13
N PRO A 126 8.41 1.11 15.83
CA PRO A 126 9.62 1.58 16.48
C PRO A 126 10.17 0.53 17.47
N GLU A 127 11.48 0.59 17.72
CA GLU A 127 12.19 -0.29 18.64
C GLU A 127 12.36 0.40 20.00
N SER A 128 12.26 -0.37 21.08
CA SER A 128 12.51 0.10 22.43
C SER A 128 14.02 0.31 22.69
N ASP A 129 14.38 1.20 23.62
CA ASP A 129 15.78 1.41 24.00
C ASP A 129 16.47 0.11 24.47
N PRO A 130 15.83 -0.80 25.25
CA PRO A 130 16.41 -2.11 25.56
C PRO A 130 16.73 -2.97 24.34
N THR A 131 15.89 -2.96 23.30
CA THR A 131 16.16 -3.70 22.06
C THR A 131 17.35 -3.10 21.31
N ILE A 132 17.43 -1.76 21.24
CA ILE A 132 18.52 -1.05 20.56
C ILE A 132 19.85 -1.28 21.31
N ASN A 133 19.81 -1.25 22.65
CA ASN A 133 20.98 -1.39 23.50
C ASN A 133 21.33 -2.85 23.85
N ARG A 134 20.72 -3.84 23.19
CA ARG A 134 20.85 -5.27 23.56
C ARG A 134 22.29 -5.74 23.67
N ASP A 135 23.12 -5.40 22.69
CA ASP A 135 24.51 -5.87 22.60
C ASP A 135 25.51 -4.83 23.11
N GLN A 136 25.17 -3.55 23.03
CA GLN A 136 26.00 -2.41 23.46
C GLN A 136 25.11 -1.21 23.80
N GLN A 137 25.51 -0.42 24.79
CA GLN A 137 24.86 0.87 25.07
C GLN A 137 25.15 1.87 23.93
N ILE A 138 24.17 2.09 23.06
CA ILE A 138 24.26 2.97 21.88
C ILE A 138 23.45 4.26 22.11
N VAL A 139 22.32 4.18 22.79
CA VAL A 139 21.41 5.30 23.01
C VAL A 139 21.06 5.51 24.47
N ASP A 140 20.78 6.76 24.82
CA ASP A 140 20.29 7.21 26.12
C ASP A 140 19.27 8.35 25.94
N ASP A 141 19.02 9.12 27.00
CA ASP A 141 18.07 10.23 27.04
C ASP A 141 18.53 11.47 26.26
N LYS A 142 19.80 11.51 25.83
CA LYS A 142 20.44 12.68 25.23
C LYS A 142 20.73 12.50 23.74
N TYR A 143 21.12 11.29 23.32
CA TYR A 143 21.49 11.02 21.92
C TYR A 143 20.30 10.52 21.10
N ALA A 144 20.31 10.75 19.79
CA ALA A 144 19.33 10.20 18.84
C ALA A 144 17.83 10.40 19.20
N THR A 145 17.48 11.48 19.91
CA THR A 145 16.12 11.75 20.41
C THR A 145 15.10 12.06 19.30
N LEU A 146 15.58 12.39 18.09
CA LEU A 146 14.76 12.64 16.90
C LEU A 146 14.71 11.43 15.95
N SER A 147 15.25 10.28 16.36
CA SER A 147 15.29 9.10 15.52
C SER A 147 13.91 8.43 15.45
N PRO A 148 13.31 8.26 14.26
CA PRO A 148 11.95 7.73 14.15
C PRO A 148 11.83 6.25 14.54
N ILE A 149 12.95 5.52 14.62
CA ILE A 149 12.97 4.12 15.04
C ILE A 149 12.99 3.96 16.57
N ARG A 150 13.12 5.04 17.35
CA ARG A 150 13.14 4.96 18.81
C ARG A 150 11.76 5.20 19.39
N GLU A 151 11.16 4.13 19.90
CA GLU A 151 9.80 4.12 20.47
C GLU A 151 9.62 5.16 21.57
N ARG A 152 10.65 5.40 22.37
CA ARG A 152 10.62 6.33 23.51
C ARG A 152 10.24 7.77 23.13
N PHE A 153 10.61 8.22 21.94
CA PHE A 153 10.39 9.60 21.48
C PHE A 153 9.36 9.70 20.35
N GLN A 154 9.05 8.59 19.69
CA GLN A 154 8.08 8.49 18.60
C GLN A 154 7.45 7.09 18.62
N THR A 155 6.14 7.01 18.87
CA THR A 155 5.39 5.75 18.96
C THR A 155 4.66 5.37 17.68
N GLU A 156 4.53 6.28 16.72
CA GLU A 156 3.86 6.03 15.45
C GLU A 156 4.66 5.04 14.60
N GLU A 157 3.95 4.13 13.93
CA GLU A 157 4.55 3.16 13.02
C GLU A 157 5.17 3.86 11.80
N ILE A 158 6.20 3.21 11.26
CA ILE A 158 6.96 3.71 10.11
C ILE A 158 6.47 3.01 8.85
N VAL A 159 6.07 3.78 7.85
CA VAL A 159 5.68 3.27 6.53
C VAL A 159 6.91 2.68 5.84
N HIS A 160 6.90 1.36 5.67
CA HIS A 160 7.94 0.64 4.95
C HIS A 160 7.61 0.54 3.46
N ALA A 161 6.37 0.19 3.13
CA ALA A 161 5.90 0.05 1.76
C ALA A 161 4.45 0.49 1.61
N VAL A 162 4.13 1.00 0.42
CA VAL A 162 2.79 1.30 -0.06
C VAL A 162 2.59 0.55 -1.36
N ILE A 163 1.54 -0.26 -1.42
CA ILE A 163 1.28 -1.18 -2.51
C ILE A 163 -0.12 -0.90 -3.06
N SER A 164 -0.19 -0.49 -4.32
CA SER A 164 -1.45 -0.30 -5.04
C SER A 164 -1.80 -1.58 -5.79
N CYS A 165 -3.04 -2.06 -5.62
CA CYS A 165 -3.53 -3.29 -6.23
C CYS A 165 -4.45 -2.95 -7.40
N LYS A 166 -4.14 -3.45 -8.60
CA LYS A 166 -4.98 -3.24 -9.79
C LYS A 166 -5.32 -4.59 -10.41
N TRP A 167 -6.55 -5.07 -10.20
CA TRP A 167 -6.98 -6.37 -10.76
C TRP A 167 -6.85 -6.40 -12.30
N THR A 168 -7.19 -5.30 -12.96
CA THR A 168 -6.91 -5.07 -14.38
C THR A 168 -6.43 -3.64 -14.58
N LEU A 169 -5.53 -3.45 -15.54
CA LEU A 169 -4.90 -2.18 -15.86
C LEU A 169 -5.55 -1.55 -17.09
N ARG A 170 -5.68 -0.23 -17.06
CA ARG A 170 -5.99 0.60 -18.22
C ARG A 170 -5.03 1.78 -18.22
N SER A 171 -4.84 2.43 -19.36
CA SER A 171 -3.86 3.51 -19.49
C SER A 171 -4.11 4.64 -18.48
N ASP A 172 -5.37 5.01 -18.24
CA ASP A 172 -5.80 5.96 -17.21
C ASP A 172 -5.45 5.48 -15.79
N ARG A 173 -5.75 4.22 -15.46
CA ARG A 173 -5.46 3.64 -14.14
C ARG A 173 -3.97 3.54 -13.85
N ALA A 174 -3.15 3.32 -14.89
CA ALA A 174 -1.69 3.35 -14.77
C ALA A 174 -1.18 4.77 -14.46
N GLN A 175 -1.81 5.81 -15.02
CA GLN A 175 -1.46 7.20 -14.67
C GLN A 175 -1.87 7.54 -13.24
N ASN A 176 -3.01 7.05 -12.76
CA ASN A 176 -3.43 7.27 -11.36
C ASN A 176 -2.40 6.72 -10.38
N ALA A 177 -1.89 5.50 -10.61
CA ALA A 177 -0.84 4.92 -9.77
C ALA A 177 0.46 5.76 -9.77
N ARG A 178 0.81 6.40 -10.90
CA ARG A 178 1.97 7.30 -10.98
C ARG A 178 1.73 8.60 -10.20
N ALA A 179 0.54 9.17 -10.28
CA ALA A 179 0.17 10.37 -9.53
C ALA A 179 0.17 10.10 -8.01
N GLU A 180 -0.39 8.97 -7.58
CA GLU A 180 -0.35 8.50 -6.19
C GLU A 180 1.11 8.34 -5.69
N ALA A 181 1.97 7.70 -6.49
CA ALA A 181 3.39 7.56 -6.19
C ALA A 181 4.10 8.91 -6.05
N LEU A 182 3.81 9.87 -6.94
CA LEU A 182 4.40 11.19 -6.89
C LEU A 182 3.97 11.96 -5.62
N ASN A 183 2.70 11.84 -5.21
CA ASN A 183 2.20 12.43 -3.98
C ASN A 183 2.89 11.82 -2.73
N LEU A 184 3.07 10.50 -2.70
CA LEU A 184 3.85 9.81 -1.64
C LEU A 184 5.30 10.32 -1.56
N ILE A 185 5.94 10.54 -2.70
CA ILE A 185 7.32 11.03 -2.77
C ILE A 185 7.38 12.48 -2.31
N ARG A 186 6.50 13.35 -2.82
CA ARG A 186 6.51 14.79 -2.54
C ARG A 186 6.24 15.09 -1.07
N ASN A 187 5.30 14.36 -0.47
CA ASN A 187 4.82 14.64 0.88
C ASN A 187 5.58 13.88 1.98
N ARG A 188 6.70 13.21 1.70
CA ARG A 188 7.44 12.49 2.75
C ARG A 188 8.34 13.44 3.56
N LYS A 189 8.40 13.26 4.88
CA LYS A 189 9.48 13.80 5.74
C LYS A 189 10.41 12.69 6.24
N GLY A 190 11.25 12.18 5.34
CA GLY A 190 12.17 11.09 5.64
C GLY A 190 12.46 10.19 4.43
N ARG A 191 12.80 8.93 4.71
CA ARG A 191 13.04 7.94 3.66
C ARG A 191 11.74 7.66 2.89
N THR A 192 11.83 7.57 1.57
CA THR A 192 10.71 7.13 0.73
C THR A 192 10.38 5.68 1.05
N PRO A 193 9.11 5.34 1.31
CA PRO A 193 8.71 3.94 1.39
C PRO A 193 8.92 3.23 0.04
N HIS A 194 8.90 1.91 0.03
CA HIS A 194 8.73 1.18 -1.22
C HIS A 194 7.38 1.54 -1.81
N ILE A 195 7.35 1.90 -3.09
CA ILE A 195 6.11 2.19 -3.82
C ILE A 195 6.01 1.15 -4.92
N SER A 196 4.94 0.36 -4.92
CA SER A 196 4.81 -0.76 -5.85
C SER A 196 3.37 -0.91 -6.32
N VAL A 197 3.22 -1.48 -7.51
CA VAL A 197 1.92 -1.84 -8.07
C VAL A 197 1.90 -3.36 -8.26
N VAL A 198 0.88 -4.02 -7.74
CA VAL A 198 0.61 -5.43 -7.99
C VAL A 198 -0.60 -5.51 -8.91
N THR A 199 -0.48 -6.26 -10.01
CA THR A 199 -1.51 -6.36 -11.03
C THR A 199 -1.77 -7.80 -11.44
N ALA A 200 -3.01 -8.07 -11.86
CA ALA A 200 -3.39 -9.31 -12.53
C ALA A 200 -3.80 -9.06 -14.00
N GLU A 201 -3.41 -7.92 -14.57
CA GLU A 201 -3.55 -7.65 -16.00
C GLU A 201 -2.74 -8.69 -16.81
N PRO A 202 -3.37 -9.40 -17.76
CA PRO A 202 -2.72 -10.37 -18.65
C PRO A 202 -1.96 -9.69 -19.79
#